data_AF-A0A7X6A9L5-F1
#
_entry.id   AF-A0A7X6A9L5-F1
#
_cell.length_a   1.000
_cell.length_b   1.000
_cell.length_c   1.000
_cell.angle_alpha   90.00
_cell.angle_beta   90.00
_cell.angle_gamma   90.00
#
_symmetry.space_group_name_H-M   'P 1'
#
loop_
_entity.id
_entity.type
_entity.pdbx_description
1 polymer ?
#
loop_
_entity_poly.entity_id
_entity_poly.type
_entity_poly.pdbx_seq_one_letter_code
_entity_poly.pdbx_strand_id
1 'polypeptide(L)'
;MSRISLLLLALILVAGSVGFASPSAPDTEDGTLVVRAILVGADLSLTPVPKQGFSIVTEGAAPRSAMTNFQGEIRISLPAGSYRIRIDSPVEFEGRRYSWDVAFDIRAASETELDLSNDVATIETLGEPDGGEVDEGALYRRYKSGVFKIISDGGHGSGFLIDEEGLILTNHHVIRDAEYLAAKVDEEHKYSVVLLAEDSTNDLAVLRIHPDTVQGLPVLPLARDSVDEPATAVGDDVLAIGSPLMTETILTSGMISKVEDTSIFSDININPGNSGGPALNDSGEVVGINTFGLGGTSGPGLSGITRIYVAAAVIQDARDRLPSSTTPSLQALLMESSYRFPPDVVRDLALARRPRPKDYNIEAGKIDVQIFTPVLMASNVIRAEREALEGRKKRRKKKDRTAEEDYQPGSRFYEWTKSAENFRPVVRIRAYPEIKMKAGSAWKVALVGGRASYRFKTDFQRMVLLRNGEPVEPVHPGRIKEVVHVDAGAVMKDVGYFGYYEYLPEAFEPGARLTLRIWEQDNPEPTVREITHEMMVRVWQDFAPYRESASPAVDEDPGEPQR
;
A
#
# COMPACT_ATOMS: atom_id res chain seq x y z
N MET A 1 -58.28 1.54 45.12
CA MET A 1 -57.75 2.80 45.70
C MET A 1 -57.28 3.65 44.54
N SER A 2 -58.11 4.63 44.14
CA SER A 2 -57.80 6.08 44.18
C SER A 2 -56.90 6.52 43.01
N ARG A 3 -57.24 7.47 42.14
CA ARG A 3 -58.36 8.44 42.02
C ARG A 3 -58.21 9.05 40.60
N ILE A 4 -59.31 9.17 39.82
CA ILE A 4 -59.94 10.44 39.37
C ILE A 4 -59.09 11.19 38.29
N SER A 5 -59.43 11.05 37.00
CA SER A 5 -60.26 11.96 36.16
C SER A 5 -59.40 13.00 35.41
N LEU A 6 -59.61 13.42 34.16
CA LEU A 6 -60.71 13.47 33.18
C LEU A 6 -59.99 13.57 31.78
N LEU A 7 -60.31 12.84 30.70
CA LEU A 7 -61.40 13.06 29.72
C LEU A 7 -61.41 14.50 29.11
N LEU A 8 -61.62 14.77 27.82
CA LEU A 8 -61.97 13.98 26.63
C LEU A 8 -62.05 14.94 25.41
N LEU A 9 -61.91 14.33 24.22
CA LEU A 9 -62.70 14.53 22.98
C LEU A 9 -62.56 15.76 22.06
N ALA A 10 -62.47 15.37 20.79
CA ALA A 10 -62.74 16.08 19.55
C ALA A 10 -64.16 16.68 19.44
N LEU A 11 -64.33 17.70 18.56
CA LEU A 11 -65.24 17.60 17.41
C LEU A 11 -65.03 18.74 16.38
N ILE A 12 -65.28 18.36 15.13
CA ILE A 12 -65.37 19.13 13.89
C ILE A 12 -66.55 20.12 13.91
N LEU A 13 -66.41 21.34 13.37
CA LEU A 13 -67.38 21.89 12.41
C LEU A 13 -66.91 23.15 11.63
N VAL A 14 -67.29 23.11 10.36
CA VAL A 14 -67.16 24.01 9.21
C VAL A 14 -67.70 25.42 9.46
N ALA A 15 -67.02 26.44 8.91
CA ALA A 15 -67.56 27.49 8.01
C ALA A 15 -66.85 28.85 8.19
N GLY A 16 -66.39 29.44 7.08
CA GLY A 16 -66.17 30.88 6.97
C GLY A 16 -64.71 31.35 6.94
N SER A 17 -63.96 31.01 5.89
CA SER A 17 -62.75 31.75 5.53
C SER A 17 -63.14 33.11 4.94
N VAL A 18 -63.34 34.11 5.81
CA VAL A 18 -63.16 35.52 5.44
C VAL A 18 -61.66 35.72 5.29
N GLY A 19 -61.20 35.82 4.05
CA GLY A 19 -59.82 36.16 3.74
C GLY A 19 -59.49 37.55 4.26
N PHE A 20 -58.81 37.63 5.38
CA PHE A 20 -57.91 38.75 5.63
C PHE A 20 -56.62 38.43 4.88
N ALA A 21 -56.48 39.08 3.72
CA ALA A 21 -55.19 39.17 3.04
C ALA A 21 -54.18 39.72 4.05
N SER A 22 -53.26 38.87 4.51
CA SER A 22 -51.98 39.37 4.97
C SER A 22 -51.34 40.06 3.77
N PRO A 23 -50.73 41.25 3.92
CA PRO A 23 -50.00 41.85 2.83
C PRO A 23 -48.90 40.86 2.42
N SER A 24 -49.05 40.27 1.24
CA SER A 24 -47.93 39.65 0.53
C SER A 24 -46.85 40.73 0.46
N ALA A 25 -45.69 40.45 1.07
CA ALA A 25 -44.48 41.20 0.77
C ALA A 25 -44.36 41.28 -0.76
N PRO A 26 -43.94 42.43 -1.33
CA PRO A 26 -43.82 42.54 -2.77
C PRO A 26 -42.95 41.39 -3.28
N ASP A 27 -43.42 40.68 -4.31
CA ASP A 27 -42.56 39.81 -5.13
C ASP A 27 -41.41 40.67 -5.62
N THR A 28 -40.31 40.63 -4.87
CA THR A 28 -39.07 41.29 -5.24
C THR A 28 -38.36 40.28 -6.10
N GLU A 29 -38.48 40.44 -7.43
CA GLU A 29 -37.74 39.61 -8.36
C GLU A 29 -36.25 39.63 -7.97
N ASP A 30 -35.67 38.46 -7.72
CA ASP A 30 -34.23 38.32 -7.47
C ASP A 30 -33.44 38.95 -8.64
N GLY A 31 -32.24 39.45 -8.33
CA GLY A 31 -31.25 39.77 -9.35
C GLY A 31 -30.36 38.58 -9.64
N THR A 32 -29.72 38.56 -10.81
CA THR A 32 -28.74 37.54 -11.19
C THR A 32 -27.32 38.08 -11.01
N LEU A 33 -26.50 37.39 -10.24
CA LEU A 33 -25.06 37.60 -10.20
C LEU A 33 -24.39 36.69 -11.23
N VAL A 34 -23.55 37.27 -12.07
CA VAL A 34 -22.61 36.54 -12.94
C VAL A 34 -21.21 36.88 -12.49
N VAL A 35 -20.50 35.89 -11.97
CA VAL A 35 -19.10 36.04 -11.56
C VAL A 35 -18.22 35.38 -12.60
N ARG A 36 -17.12 36.05 -12.95
CA ARG A 36 -16.05 35.47 -13.76
C ARG A 36 -14.72 35.59 -13.02
N ALA A 37 -14.16 34.46 -12.60
CA ALA A 37 -12.85 34.40 -11.96
C ALA A 37 -11.78 34.06 -13.01
N ILE A 38 -10.91 35.01 -13.29
CA ILE A 38 -9.85 34.91 -14.31
C ILE A 38 -8.58 35.52 -13.77
N LEU A 39 -7.45 34.83 -13.98
CA LEU A 39 -6.12 35.37 -13.72
C LEU A 39 -5.45 35.81 -15.02
N VAL A 40 -4.77 36.94 -14.96
CA VAL A 40 -3.96 37.48 -16.08
C VAL A 40 -2.50 37.10 -15.85
N GLY A 41 -1.94 36.31 -16.75
CA GLY A 41 -0.53 35.91 -16.77
C GLY A 41 0.42 37.07 -17.07
N ALA A 42 1.70 36.90 -16.75
CA ALA A 42 2.75 37.84 -17.08
C ALA A 42 2.88 38.10 -18.59
N ASP A 43 2.45 37.14 -19.42
CA ASP A 43 2.36 37.24 -20.88
C ASP A 43 1.03 37.84 -21.40
N LEU A 44 0.18 38.32 -20.48
CA LEU A 44 -1.17 38.83 -20.73
C LEU A 44 -2.21 37.77 -21.17
N SER A 45 -1.91 36.48 -21.02
CA SER A 45 -2.90 35.43 -21.22
C SER A 45 -3.98 35.45 -20.13
N LEU A 46 -5.23 35.16 -20.52
CA LEU A 46 -6.36 35.06 -19.60
C LEU A 46 -6.58 33.59 -19.24
N THR A 47 -6.37 33.26 -17.96
CA THR A 47 -6.50 31.91 -17.43
C THR A 47 -7.73 31.83 -16.52
N PRO A 48 -8.79 31.09 -16.89
CA PRO A 48 -9.92 30.86 -16.00
C PRO A 48 -9.52 30.16 -14.71
N VAL A 49 -10.23 30.42 -13.62
CA VAL A 49 -10.05 29.75 -12.33
C VAL A 49 -11.15 28.69 -12.12
N PRO A 50 -10.96 27.43 -12.58
CA PRO A 50 -12.02 26.43 -12.56
C PRO A 50 -12.22 25.82 -11.17
N LYS A 51 -13.47 25.43 -10.86
CA LYS A 51 -13.81 24.65 -9.65
C LYS A 51 -13.38 25.30 -8.32
N GLN A 52 -13.27 26.62 -8.30
CA GLN A 52 -12.92 27.37 -7.10
C GLN A 52 -14.15 27.67 -6.26
N GLY A 53 -14.08 27.37 -4.96
CA GLY A 53 -15.12 27.65 -3.99
C GLY A 53 -15.12 29.11 -3.53
N PHE A 54 -16.31 29.69 -3.41
CA PHE A 54 -16.59 31.02 -2.89
C PHE A 54 -17.75 30.99 -1.91
N SER A 55 -17.65 31.82 -0.87
CA SER A 55 -18.71 32.12 0.08
C SER A 55 -19.27 33.51 -0.18
N ILE A 56 -20.57 33.59 -0.46
CA ILE A 56 -21.33 34.83 -0.63
C ILE A 56 -22.06 35.13 0.69
N VAL A 57 -21.72 36.25 1.32
CA VAL A 57 -22.24 36.66 2.63
C VAL A 57 -23.04 37.96 2.54
N THR A 58 -24.10 38.05 3.34
CA THR A 58 -24.86 39.28 3.58
C THR A 58 -25.25 39.34 5.06
N GLU A 59 -25.48 40.54 5.57
CA GLU A 59 -25.73 40.76 7.00
C GLU A 59 -27.03 40.08 7.44
N GLY A 60 -26.97 39.31 8.53
CA GLY A 60 -28.15 38.64 9.10
C GLY A 60 -28.61 37.37 8.36
N ALA A 61 -27.87 36.87 7.36
CA ALA A 61 -28.16 35.62 6.67
C ALA A 61 -26.96 34.64 6.70
N ALA A 62 -27.25 33.34 6.57
CA ALA A 62 -26.21 32.33 6.45
C ALA A 62 -25.43 32.47 5.12
N PRO A 63 -24.10 32.23 5.12
CA PRO A 63 -23.29 32.23 3.90
C PRO A 63 -23.85 31.26 2.84
N ARG A 64 -23.84 31.69 1.58
CA ARG A 64 -24.17 30.84 0.43
C ARG A 64 -22.88 30.44 -0.29
N SER A 65 -22.61 29.14 -0.37
CA SER A 65 -21.47 28.63 -1.15
C SER A 65 -21.80 28.59 -2.65
N ALA A 66 -20.83 28.97 -3.46
CA ALA A 66 -20.86 28.87 -4.92
C ALA A 66 -19.51 28.35 -5.42
N MET A 67 -19.50 27.70 -6.57
CA MET A 67 -18.26 27.16 -7.17
C MET A 67 -18.22 27.47 -8.65
N THR A 68 -17.06 27.90 -9.15
CA THR A 68 -16.90 28.17 -10.58
C THR A 68 -17.00 26.91 -11.43
N ASN A 69 -17.53 27.04 -12.64
CA ASN A 69 -17.48 25.99 -13.65
C ASN A 69 -16.06 25.85 -14.24
N PHE A 70 -15.86 24.99 -15.25
CA PHE A 70 -14.54 24.83 -15.89
C PHE A 70 -14.06 26.06 -16.67
N GLN A 71 -14.93 27.03 -16.92
CA GLN A 71 -14.63 28.31 -17.57
C GLN A 71 -14.45 29.45 -16.55
N GLY A 72 -14.38 29.14 -15.24
CA GLY A 72 -14.20 30.15 -14.20
C GLY A 72 -15.45 30.96 -13.87
N GLU A 73 -16.64 30.51 -14.26
CA GLU A 73 -17.88 31.30 -14.13
C GLU A 73 -18.84 30.76 -13.06
N ILE A 74 -19.54 31.67 -12.38
CA ILE A 74 -20.69 31.38 -11.50
C ILE A 74 -21.88 32.19 -12.00
N ARG A 75 -23.07 31.58 -12.03
CA ARG A 75 -24.34 32.29 -12.23
C ARG A 75 -25.31 31.92 -11.13
N ILE A 76 -25.75 32.89 -10.33
CA ILE A 76 -26.58 32.65 -9.15
C ILE A 76 -27.66 33.72 -8.98
N SER A 77 -28.87 33.30 -8.58
CA SER A 77 -29.99 34.18 -8.25
C SER A 77 -29.88 34.61 -6.78
N LEU A 78 -29.90 35.92 -6.53
CA LEU A 78 -29.80 36.51 -5.19
C LEU A 78 -30.90 37.57 -5.00
N PRO A 79 -31.51 37.66 -3.80
CA PRO A 79 -32.38 38.77 -3.47
C PRO A 79 -31.67 40.11 -3.59
N ALA A 80 -32.40 41.18 -3.89
CA ALA A 80 -31.84 42.53 -3.92
C ALA A 80 -31.25 42.90 -2.55
N GLY A 81 -30.02 43.41 -2.55
CA GLY A 81 -29.28 43.70 -1.32
C GLY A 81 -27.78 43.81 -1.53
N SER A 82 -27.06 44.13 -0.46
CA SER A 82 -25.60 44.23 -0.45
C SER A 82 -24.97 42.93 0.03
N TYR A 83 -23.94 42.48 -0.69
CA TYR A 83 -23.26 41.22 -0.47
C TYR A 83 -21.75 41.40 -0.50
N ARG A 84 -21.06 40.38 -0.03
CA ARG A 84 -19.62 40.22 -0.18
C ARG A 84 -19.32 38.80 -0.63
N ILE A 85 -18.51 38.64 -1.67
CA ILE A 85 -18.01 37.35 -2.11
C ILE A 85 -16.58 37.18 -1.58
N ARG A 86 -16.33 36.06 -0.92
CA ARG A 86 -15.03 35.69 -0.39
C ARG A 86 -14.61 34.36 -0.98
N ILE A 87 -13.37 34.24 -1.40
CA ILE A 87 -12.81 32.97 -1.81
C ILE A 87 -12.60 32.04 -0.61
N ASP A 88 -12.93 30.76 -0.75
CA ASP A 88 -12.80 29.79 0.35
C ASP A 88 -11.34 29.35 0.57
N SER A 89 -10.52 29.36 -0.49
CA SER A 89 -9.09 29.06 -0.43
C SER A 89 -8.33 29.83 -1.52
N PRO A 90 -7.20 30.49 -1.22
CA PRO A 90 -6.48 31.30 -2.21
C PRO A 90 -6.02 30.49 -3.43
N VAL A 91 -5.92 31.17 -4.58
CA VAL A 91 -5.47 30.56 -5.84
C VAL A 91 -4.02 30.91 -6.08
N GLU A 92 -3.19 29.92 -6.38
CA GLU A 92 -1.79 30.15 -6.73
C GLU A 92 -1.61 30.14 -8.25
N PHE A 93 -0.90 31.15 -8.75
CA PHE A 93 -0.64 31.32 -10.17
C PHE A 93 0.63 32.14 -10.36
N GLU A 94 1.56 31.63 -11.17
CA GLU A 94 2.85 32.28 -11.46
C GLU A 94 3.62 32.77 -10.21
N GLY A 95 3.68 31.94 -9.16
CA GLY A 95 4.43 32.27 -7.93
C GLY A 95 3.77 33.36 -7.07
N ARG A 96 2.46 33.59 -7.23
CA ARG A 96 1.69 34.53 -6.42
C ARG A 96 0.41 33.87 -5.94
N ARG A 97 -0.04 34.31 -4.77
CA ARG A 97 -1.29 33.86 -4.16
C ARG A 97 -2.35 34.95 -4.29
N TYR A 98 -3.49 34.60 -4.84
CA TYR A 98 -4.60 35.50 -5.15
C TYR A 98 -5.78 35.18 -4.24
N SER A 99 -6.25 36.19 -3.51
CA SER A 99 -7.45 36.10 -2.68
C SER A 99 -8.44 37.20 -3.04
N TRP A 100 -9.72 36.85 -3.13
CA TRP A 100 -10.80 37.83 -3.38
C TRP A 100 -11.71 37.93 -2.16
N ASP A 101 -11.94 39.17 -1.73
CA ASP A 101 -12.95 39.55 -0.75
C ASP A 101 -13.58 40.88 -1.24
N VAL A 102 -14.64 40.75 -2.04
CA VAL A 102 -15.19 41.87 -2.83
C VAL A 102 -16.64 42.10 -2.47
N ALA A 103 -16.99 43.35 -2.14
CA ALA A 103 -18.38 43.76 -1.91
C ALA A 103 -19.08 44.10 -3.24
N PHE A 104 -20.36 43.75 -3.36
CA PHE A 104 -21.19 44.06 -4.52
C PHE A 104 -22.66 44.22 -4.12
N ASP A 105 -23.44 44.89 -4.96
CA ASP A 105 -24.89 45.10 -4.76
C ASP A 105 -25.69 44.39 -5.83
N ILE A 106 -26.77 43.72 -5.43
CA ILE A 106 -27.75 43.12 -6.34
C ILE A 106 -28.99 43.99 -6.38
N ARG A 107 -29.46 44.31 -7.59
CA ARG A 107 -30.74 44.98 -7.81
C ARG A 107 -31.75 43.99 -8.38
N ALA A 108 -33.00 44.14 -7.96
CA ALA A 108 -34.11 43.31 -8.41
C ALA A 108 -34.23 43.32 -9.94
N ALA A 109 -34.54 42.17 -10.54
CA ALA A 109 -34.75 42.00 -11.98
C ALA A 109 -33.60 42.49 -12.88
N SER A 110 -32.36 42.45 -12.39
CA SER A 110 -31.17 42.90 -13.12
C SER A 110 -30.03 41.90 -13.06
N GLU A 111 -29.13 41.98 -14.03
CA GLU A 111 -27.88 41.21 -14.05
C GLU A 111 -26.74 42.09 -13.51
N THR A 112 -25.98 41.55 -12.56
CA THR A 112 -24.77 42.16 -12.00
C THR A 112 -23.60 41.29 -12.37
N GLU A 113 -22.67 41.83 -13.16
CA GLU A 113 -21.42 41.16 -13.52
C GLU A 113 -20.32 41.53 -12.51
N LEU A 114 -19.54 40.53 -12.11
CA LEU A 114 -18.42 40.68 -11.20
C LEU A 114 -17.21 39.91 -11.72
N ASP A 115 -16.20 40.65 -12.18
CA ASP A 115 -14.94 40.08 -12.62
C ASP A 115 -13.97 39.99 -11.43
N LEU A 116 -13.70 38.78 -10.98
CA LEU A 116 -12.68 38.47 -9.97
C LEU A 116 -11.34 38.26 -10.67
N SER A 117 -10.71 39.38 -11.04
CA SER A 117 -9.41 39.42 -11.72
C SER A 117 -8.27 39.79 -10.76
N ASN A 118 -7.04 39.80 -11.27
CA ASN A 118 -5.86 40.29 -10.54
C ASN A 118 -6.09 41.70 -9.94
N ASP A 119 -6.86 42.58 -10.61
CA ASP A 119 -7.04 43.98 -10.22
C ASP A 119 -7.82 44.17 -8.91
N VAL A 120 -8.67 43.20 -8.59
CA VAL A 120 -9.51 43.19 -7.38
C VAL A 120 -9.08 42.11 -6.40
N ALA A 121 -7.98 41.41 -6.68
CA ALA A 121 -7.38 40.43 -5.79
C ALA A 121 -6.47 41.11 -4.76
N THR A 122 -6.48 40.59 -3.54
CA THR A 122 -5.31 40.70 -2.66
C THR A 122 -4.27 39.73 -3.20
N ILE A 123 -3.14 40.27 -3.66
CA ILE A 123 -2.05 39.50 -4.23
C ILE A 123 -0.91 39.46 -3.21
N GLU A 124 -0.62 38.28 -2.72
CA GLU A 124 0.57 38.02 -1.95
C GLU A 124 1.63 37.48 -2.91
N THR A 125 2.76 38.19 -3.00
CA THR A 125 3.94 37.62 -3.66
C THR A 125 4.40 36.51 -2.75
N LEU A 126 4.31 35.27 -3.21
CA LEU A 126 5.06 34.21 -2.57
C LEU A 126 6.52 34.64 -2.75
N GLY A 127 7.28 34.73 -1.66
CA GLY A 127 8.72 34.94 -1.81
C GLY A 127 9.24 33.94 -2.83
N GLU A 128 10.30 34.29 -3.56
CA GLU A 128 11.16 33.20 -4.03
C GLU A 128 11.32 32.25 -2.84
N PRO A 129 11.09 30.94 -3.01
CA PRO A 129 11.14 30.01 -1.89
C PRO A 129 12.39 30.36 -1.12
N ASP A 130 12.24 30.69 0.16
CA ASP A 130 13.38 30.99 1.00
C ASP A 130 14.19 29.71 0.98
N GLY A 131 15.22 29.69 0.14
CA GLY A 131 16.13 28.60 -0.08
C GLY A 131 17.06 28.50 1.12
N GLY A 132 16.51 28.30 2.31
CA GLY A 132 16.96 27.13 3.04
C GLY A 132 16.49 25.94 2.22
N GLU A 133 17.24 25.57 1.18
CA GLU A 133 17.06 24.29 0.50
C GLU A 133 17.06 23.25 1.62
N VAL A 134 15.88 22.75 1.98
CA VAL A 134 15.77 21.59 2.84
C VAL A 134 16.50 20.54 2.04
N ASP A 135 17.73 20.23 2.45
CA ASP A 135 18.50 19.18 1.80
C ASP A 135 17.80 17.87 2.17
N GLU A 136 16.76 17.52 1.40
CA GLU A 136 16.01 16.28 1.54
C GLU A 136 16.98 15.09 1.51
N GLY A 137 18.06 15.22 0.74
CA GLY A 137 19.18 14.31 0.71
C GLY A 137 19.90 14.21 2.06
N ALA A 138 20.09 15.30 2.80
CA ALA A 138 20.65 15.29 4.16
C ALA A 138 19.70 14.62 5.14
N LEU A 139 18.40 14.93 5.10
CA LEU A 139 17.40 14.26 5.94
C LEU A 139 17.38 12.75 5.66
N TYR A 140 17.35 12.35 4.39
CA TYR A 140 17.45 10.96 3.98
C TYR A 140 18.75 10.30 4.45
N ARG A 141 19.92 10.90 4.20
CA ARG A 141 21.21 10.36 4.66
C ARG A 141 21.27 10.22 6.17
N ARG A 142 20.64 11.13 6.91
CA ARG A 142 20.60 11.15 8.37
C ARG A 142 19.71 10.05 8.94
N TYR A 143 18.53 9.81 8.37
CA TYR A 143 17.52 8.94 8.97
C TYR A 143 17.34 7.58 8.30
N LYS A 144 17.85 7.38 7.07
CA LYS A 144 17.62 6.12 6.31
C LYS A 144 18.02 4.85 7.05
N SER A 145 19.06 4.90 7.90
CA SER A 145 19.53 3.73 8.67
C SER A 145 18.69 3.47 9.93
N GLY A 146 17.80 4.37 10.33
CA GLY A 146 16.79 4.16 11.36
C GLY A 146 15.45 3.68 10.80
N VAL A 147 15.33 3.55 9.47
CA VAL A 147 14.17 3.01 8.78
C VAL A 147 14.46 1.58 8.36
N PHE A 148 13.70 0.65 8.91
CA PHE A 148 13.88 -0.77 8.72
C PHE A 148 12.83 -1.33 7.78
N LYS A 149 13.18 -2.43 7.13
CA LYS A 149 12.22 -3.22 6.40
C LYS A 149 11.63 -4.28 7.30
N ILE A 150 10.31 -4.26 7.44
CA ILE A 150 9.55 -5.22 8.25
C ILE A 150 9.08 -6.36 7.36
N ILE A 151 9.37 -7.59 7.78
CA ILE A 151 9.08 -8.81 7.02
C ILE A 151 8.15 -9.67 7.88
N SER A 152 7.04 -10.10 7.30
CA SER A 152 6.06 -11.01 7.89
C SER A 152 5.86 -12.26 7.02
N ASP A 153 5.11 -13.26 7.49
CA ASP A 153 4.93 -14.56 6.78
C ASP A 153 4.63 -14.44 5.28
N GLY A 154 3.80 -13.48 4.88
CA GLY A 154 3.31 -13.30 3.51
C GLY A 154 3.43 -11.89 2.98
N GLY A 155 4.08 -10.99 3.71
CA GLY A 155 4.11 -9.57 3.41
C GLY A 155 5.40 -8.90 3.84
N HIS A 156 5.54 -7.65 3.43
CA HIS A 156 6.59 -6.77 3.90
C HIS A 156 6.08 -5.32 3.89
N GLY A 157 6.76 -4.49 4.67
CA GLY A 157 6.55 -3.04 4.73
C GLY A 157 7.80 -2.37 5.26
N SER A 158 7.63 -1.13 5.68
CA SER A 158 8.65 -0.34 6.37
C SER A 158 8.24 -0.14 7.83
N GLY A 159 9.22 0.17 8.66
CA GLY A 159 9.03 0.63 10.03
C GLY A 159 10.21 1.49 10.41
N PHE A 160 10.14 2.22 11.51
CA PHE A 160 11.23 3.11 11.92
C PHE A 160 11.43 3.15 13.42
N LEU A 161 12.69 3.34 13.81
CA LEU A 161 13.14 3.36 15.20
C LEU A 161 12.66 4.64 15.91
N ILE A 162 11.93 4.48 17.01
CA ILE A 162 11.36 5.60 17.79
C ILE A 162 12.03 5.79 19.16
N ASP A 163 12.89 4.87 19.61
CA ASP A 163 13.72 5.01 20.81
C ASP A 163 14.95 4.09 20.82
N GLU A 164 15.81 4.25 21.82
CA GLU A 164 17.06 3.47 21.99
C GLU A 164 16.79 2.07 22.58
N GLU A 165 15.61 1.84 23.17
CA GLU A 165 15.16 0.55 23.67
C GLU A 165 14.72 -0.42 22.56
N GLY A 166 14.81 0.02 21.30
CA GLY A 166 14.54 -0.80 20.13
C GLY A 166 13.07 -0.83 19.73
N LEU A 167 12.28 0.18 20.09
CA LEU A 167 10.91 0.27 19.62
C LEU A 167 10.84 0.72 18.16
N ILE A 168 10.05 0.01 17.37
CA ILE A 168 9.83 0.26 15.95
C ILE A 168 8.35 0.50 15.70
N LEU A 169 8.01 1.65 15.13
CA LEU A 169 6.64 1.94 14.68
C LEU A 169 6.45 1.48 13.23
N THR A 170 5.31 0.86 12.95
CA THR A 170 4.92 0.34 11.62
C THR A 170 3.39 0.32 11.50
N ASN A 171 2.85 -0.04 10.33
CA ASN A 171 1.43 -0.35 10.19
C ASN A 171 1.07 -1.74 10.74
N HIS A 172 -0.15 -1.88 11.25
CA HIS A 172 -0.70 -3.18 11.68
C HIS A 172 -0.92 -4.14 10.51
N HIS A 173 -1.38 -3.68 9.35
CA HIS A 173 -1.61 -4.56 8.20
C HIS A 173 -0.34 -5.24 7.68
N VAL A 174 0.84 -4.67 7.94
CA VAL A 174 2.15 -5.26 7.60
C VAL A 174 2.42 -6.51 8.44
N ILE A 175 1.97 -6.52 9.69
CA ILE A 175 2.23 -7.56 10.69
C ILE A 175 1.02 -8.42 11.04
N ARG A 176 -0.15 -8.10 10.50
CA ARG A 176 -1.42 -8.77 10.84
C ARG A 176 -1.36 -10.26 10.53
N ASP A 177 -1.85 -11.07 11.48
CA ASP A 177 -1.91 -12.53 11.42
C ASP A 177 -0.52 -13.20 11.29
N ALA A 178 0.58 -12.48 11.53
CA ALA A 178 1.94 -12.99 11.33
C ALA A 178 2.43 -13.85 12.50
N GLU A 179 2.93 -15.05 12.19
CA GLU A 179 3.67 -15.93 13.10
C GLU A 179 5.18 -15.68 13.03
N TYR A 180 5.69 -15.33 11.85
CA TYR A 180 7.06 -14.87 11.65
C TYR A 180 7.10 -13.34 11.50
N LEU A 181 7.97 -12.69 12.29
CA LEU A 181 8.26 -11.27 12.19
C LEU A 181 9.76 -11.01 12.29
N ALA A 182 10.29 -10.24 11.35
CA ALA A 182 11.68 -9.83 11.34
C ALA A 182 11.84 -8.38 10.86
N ALA A 183 12.90 -7.73 11.30
CA ALA A 183 13.38 -6.46 10.77
C ALA A 183 14.72 -6.68 10.06
N LYS A 184 14.79 -6.30 8.79
CA LYS A 184 16.06 -6.15 8.06
C LYS A 184 16.55 -4.71 8.30
N VAL A 185 17.63 -4.57 9.06
CA VAL A 185 18.17 -3.27 9.50
C VAL A 185 19.19 -2.69 8.51
N ASP A 186 19.87 -3.55 7.75
CA ASP A 186 20.75 -3.18 6.65
C ASP A 186 20.83 -4.33 5.62
N GLU A 187 21.72 -4.25 4.63
CA GLU A 187 21.84 -5.25 3.57
C GLU A 187 22.31 -6.64 4.03
N GLU A 188 22.97 -6.74 5.18
CA GLU A 188 23.62 -7.95 5.69
C GLU A 188 22.96 -8.48 6.97
N HIS A 189 22.16 -7.67 7.66
CA HIS A 189 21.60 -8.00 8.95
C HIS A 189 20.06 -7.98 8.98
N LYS A 190 19.51 -9.10 9.44
CA LYS A 190 18.08 -9.31 9.70
C LYS A 190 17.92 -9.92 11.08
N TYR A 191 17.01 -9.39 11.89
CA TYR A 191 16.79 -9.85 13.27
C TYR A 191 15.31 -10.15 13.52
N SER A 192 15.06 -11.08 14.44
CA SER A 192 13.70 -11.32 14.94
C SER A 192 13.19 -10.09 15.68
N VAL A 193 11.90 -9.78 15.52
CA VAL A 193 11.23 -8.74 16.30
C VAL A 193 10.00 -9.33 16.98
N VAL A 194 9.58 -8.70 18.08
CA VAL A 194 8.36 -9.09 18.80
C VAL A 194 7.34 -7.97 18.76
N LEU A 195 6.07 -8.32 18.61
CA LEU A 195 4.97 -7.36 18.73
C LEU A 195 4.76 -6.99 20.21
N LEU A 196 4.76 -5.69 20.54
CA LEU A 196 4.45 -5.21 21.88
C LEU A 196 3.00 -4.72 22.01
N ALA A 197 2.58 -3.88 21.05
CA ALA A 197 1.26 -3.27 21.02
C ALA A 197 0.79 -3.09 19.58
N GLU A 198 -0.53 -3.13 19.38
CA GLU A 198 -1.16 -2.87 18.09
C GLU A 198 -2.48 -2.13 18.28
N ASP A 199 -2.81 -1.30 17.29
CA ASP A 199 -4.09 -0.65 17.12
C ASP A 199 -4.60 -0.98 15.72
N SER A 200 -5.42 -2.03 15.65
CA SER A 200 -6.04 -2.48 14.40
C SER A 200 -7.04 -1.49 13.80
N THR A 201 -7.57 -0.54 14.60
CA THR A 201 -8.52 0.48 14.13
C THR A 201 -7.80 1.59 13.37
N ASN A 202 -6.64 2.01 13.87
CA ASN A 202 -5.83 3.06 13.24
C ASN A 202 -4.71 2.52 12.33
N ASP A 203 -4.65 1.19 12.18
CA ASP A 203 -3.66 0.49 11.37
C ASP A 203 -2.21 0.74 11.83
N LEU A 204 -1.96 0.65 13.14
CA LEU A 204 -0.65 0.91 13.74
C LEU A 204 -0.19 -0.27 14.59
N ALA A 205 1.12 -0.49 14.64
CA ALA A 205 1.74 -1.47 15.53
C ALA A 205 3.12 -1.01 15.99
N VAL A 206 3.48 -1.37 17.21
CA VAL A 206 4.81 -1.15 17.79
C VAL A 206 5.48 -2.50 18.01
N LEU A 207 6.61 -2.69 17.34
CA LEU A 207 7.47 -3.86 17.48
C LEU A 207 8.65 -3.51 18.38
N ARG A 208 9.32 -4.55 18.90
CA ARG A 208 10.59 -4.44 19.60
C ARG A 208 11.63 -5.30 18.90
N ILE A 209 12.77 -4.69 18.61
CA ILE A 209 14.03 -5.35 18.24
C ILE A 209 14.99 -5.34 19.44
N HIS A 210 16.03 -6.15 19.45
CA HIS A 210 16.99 -6.11 20.54
C HIS A 210 17.77 -4.78 20.51
N PRO A 211 17.89 -4.04 21.62
CA PRO A 211 18.56 -2.72 21.66
C PRO A 211 19.97 -2.71 21.03
N ASP A 212 20.82 -3.69 21.36
CA ASP A 212 22.19 -3.69 20.82
C ASP A 212 22.27 -3.86 19.29
N THR A 213 21.21 -4.34 18.61
CA THR A 213 21.22 -4.41 17.13
C THR A 213 20.98 -3.05 16.47
N VAL A 214 20.49 -2.08 17.24
CA VAL A 214 20.17 -0.72 16.76
C VAL A 214 21.03 0.36 17.43
N GLN A 215 22.06 -0.05 18.19
CA GLN A 215 22.96 0.88 18.85
C GLN A 215 23.66 1.79 17.83
N GLY A 216 23.55 3.10 18.02
CA GLY A 216 24.15 4.10 17.13
C GLY A 216 23.37 4.35 15.83
N LEU A 217 22.25 3.68 15.61
CA LEU A 217 21.30 4.02 14.54
C LEU A 217 20.48 5.26 14.96
N PRO A 218 20.06 6.10 13.99
CA PRO A 218 19.30 7.30 14.28
C PRO A 218 17.90 6.93 14.78
N VAL A 219 17.53 7.45 15.95
CA VAL A 219 16.14 7.50 16.41
C VAL A 219 15.44 8.66 15.70
N LEU A 220 14.27 8.40 15.11
CA LEU A 220 13.52 9.42 14.41
C LEU A 220 12.69 10.23 15.41
N PRO A 221 12.88 11.56 15.50
CA PRO A 221 12.13 12.39 16.41
C PRO A 221 10.66 12.48 15.97
N LEU A 222 9.73 12.30 16.89
CA LEU A 222 8.31 12.45 16.62
C LEU A 222 7.90 13.91 16.80
N ALA A 223 7.19 14.48 15.81
CA ALA A 223 6.71 15.85 15.90
C ALA A 223 5.67 15.98 17.02
N ARG A 224 5.58 17.18 17.61
CA ARG A 224 4.47 17.52 18.50
C ARG A 224 3.22 17.74 17.66
N ASP A 225 2.23 16.89 17.83
CA ASP A 225 1.01 16.88 17.01
C ASP A 225 -0.23 16.73 17.90
N SER A 226 -1.31 17.43 17.56
CA SER A 226 -2.61 17.31 18.20
C SER A 226 -3.75 17.73 17.26
N VAL A 227 -5.00 17.40 17.60
CA VAL A 227 -6.16 17.83 16.79
C VAL A 227 -6.24 19.36 16.71
N ASP A 228 -5.97 20.06 17.83
CA ASP A 228 -6.06 21.52 17.92
C ASP A 228 -4.82 22.25 17.36
N GLU A 229 -3.67 21.58 17.35
CA GLU A 229 -2.39 22.10 16.86
C GLU A 229 -1.68 21.00 16.05
N PRO A 230 -2.03 20.86 14.75
CA PRO A 230 -1.40 19.89 13.88
C PRO A 230 0.08 20.19 13.64
N ALA A 231 0.91 19.15 13.58
CA ALA A 231 2.35 19.27 13.29
C ALA A 231 2.69 19.72 11.86
N THR A 232 1.67 19.88 11.01
CA THR A 232 1.81 20.24 9.60
C THR A 232 0.50 20.81 9.05
N ALA A 233 0.58 21.57 7.97
CA ALA A 233 -0.51 22.25 7.29
C ALA A 233 -0.53 21.94 5.78
N VAL A 234 -1.64 22.32 5.14
CA VAL A 234 -1.75 22.26 3.67
C VAL A 234 -0.72 23.20 3.04
N GLY A 235 0.02 22.69 2.07
CA GLY A 235 1.11 23.40 1.39
C GLY A 235 2.51 23.08 1.94
N ASP A 236 2.62 22.45 3.11
CA ASP A 236 3.92 22.00 3.64
C ASP A 236 4.49 20.85 2.78
N ASP A 237 5.81 20.83 2.65
CA ASP A 237 6.52 19.70 2.06
C ASP A 237 6.55 18.51 3.05
N VAL A 238 6.51 17.30 2.49
CA VAL A 238 6.56 16.06 3.24
C VAL A 238 7.45 15.04 2.54
N LEU A 239 8.30 14.39 3.31
CA LEU A 239 9.26 13.39 2.82
C LEU A 239 8.88 12.00 3.37
N ALA A 240 8.74 11.02 2.50
CA ALA A 240 8.58 9.62 2.89
C ALA A 240 9.88 8.85 2.67
N ILE A 241 10.26 8.08 3.70
CA ILE A 241 11.36 7.13 3.62
C ILE A 241 10.79 5.72 3.76
N GLY A 242 11.17 4.80 2.88
CA GLY A 242 10.68 3.43 2.93
C GLY A 242 11.45 2.48 2.02
N SER A 243 11.25 1.18 2.19
CA SER A 243 11.85 0.13 1.36
C SER A 243 10.78 -0.55 0.49
N PRO A 244 10.44 0.02 -0.67
CA PRO A 244 9.54 -0.63 -1.61
C PRO A 244 10.17 -1.91 -2.14
N LEU A 245 9.33 -2.93 -2.39
CA LEU A 245 9.69 -4.06 -3.27
C LEU A 245 11.00 -4.79 -2.88
N MET A 246 11.31 -4.88 -1.59
CA MET A 246 12.50 -5.54 -1.08
C MET A 246 13.85 -5.00 -1.66
N THR A 247 13.90 -3.76 -2.16
CA THR A 247 15.09 -3.05 -2.65
C THR A 247 15.68 -2.10 -1.59
N GLU A 248 16.74 -1.36 -1.95
CA GLU A 248 17.29 -0.29 -1.11
C GLU A 248 16.20 0.70 -0.68
N THR A 249 16.35 1.27 0.52
CA THR A 249 15.46 2.32 1.05
C THR A 249 15.44 3.50 0.10
N ILE A 250 14.27 3.92 -0.37
CA ILE A 250 14.09 5.08 -1.24
C ILE A 250 13.60 6.29 -0.44
N LEU A 251 13.79 7.46 -1.04
CA LEU A 251 13.18 8.72 -0.65
C LEU A 251 12.12 9.08 -1.70
N THR A 252 10.93 9.47 -1.27
CA THR A 252 9.96 10.22 -2.07
C THR A 252 9.56 11.49 -1.35
N SER A 253 9.27 12.55 -2.08
CA SER A 253 8.77 13.81 -1.53
C SER A 253 7.48 14.22 -2.25
N GLY A 254 6.72 15.09 -1.62
CA GLY A 254 5.49 15.69 -2.12
C GLY A 254 5.03 16.79 -1.20
N MET A 255 3.86 17.36 -1.49
CA MET A 255 3.25 18.45 -0.75
C MET A 255 1.95 17.99 -0.11
N ILE A 256 1.66 18.48 1.10
CA ILE A 256 0.43 18.16 1.81
C ILE A 256 -0.74 18.89 1.18
N SER A 257 -1.70 18.10 0.69
CA SER A 257 -2.91 18.59 0.02
C SER A 257 -4.10 18.74 0.99
N LYS A 258 -4.13 17.96 2.07
CA LYS A 258 -5.21 18.00 3.09
C LYS A 258 -4.73 17.45 4.42
N VAL A 259 -5.17 18.05 5.52
CA VAL A 259 -5.00 17.52 6.89
C VAL A 259 -6.38 17.32 7.51
N GLU A 260 -6.62 16.13 8.06
CA GLU A 260 -7.80 15.74 8.85
C GLU A 260 -7.37 15.33 10.26
N ASP A 261 -8.33 15.05 11.15
CA ASP A 261 -8.04 14.72 12.56
C ASP A 261 -7.06 13.55 12.74
N THR A 262 -7.14 12.53 11.87
CA THR A 262 -6.31 11.32 11.96
C THR A 262 -5.40 11.08 10.76
N SER A 263 -5.58 11.84 9.68
CA SER A 263 -4.98 11.54 8.39
C SER A 263 -4.44 12.80 7.72
N ILE A 264 -3.29 12.65 7.04
CA ILE A 264 -2.72 13.62 6.12
C ILE A 264 -2.85 13.03 4.72
N PHE A 265 -3.21 13.85 3.75
CA PHE A 265 -3.23 13.50 2.34
C PHE A 265 -2.26 14.37 1.57
N SER A 266 -1.46 13.76 0.71
CA SER A 266 -0.42 14.41 -0.07
C SER A 266 -0.36 13.81 -1.47
N ASP A 267 0.20 14.55 -2.43
CA ASP A 267 0.53 14.05 -3.77
C ASP A 267 1.79 13.16 -3.80
N ILE A 268 2.43 12.96 -2.64
CA ILE A 268 3.58 12.07 -2.48
C ILE A 268 3.30 10.67 -3.00
N ASN A 269 4.27 10.09 -3.70
CA ASN A 269 4.13 8.75 -4.26
C ASN A 269 4.40 7.66 -3.21
N ILE A 270 3.35 7.08 -2.64
CA ILE A 270 3.42 5.94 -1.70
C ILE A 270 3.10 4.65 -2.46
N ASN A 271 4.10 3.76 -2.59
CA ASN A 271 3.96 2.46 -3.23
C ASN A 271 3.97 1.32 -2.19
N PRO A 272 3.49 0.10 -2.55
CA PRO A 272 3.63 -1.06 -1.68
C PRO A 272 5.08 -1.25 -1.21
N GLY A 273 5.24 -1.37 0.11
CA GLY A 273 6.53 -1.45 0.80
C GLY A 273 6.95 -0.15 1.52
N ASN A 274 6.41 1.02 1.14
CA ASN A 274 6.54 2.24 1.95
C ASN A 274 5.62 2.24 3.18
N SER A 275 4.53 1.44 3.15
CA SER A 275 3.60 1.30 4.29
C SER A 275 4.34 1.02 5.59
N GLY A 276 4.07 1.82 6.61
CA GLY A 276 4.66 1.75 7.94
C GLY A 276 5.94 2.59 8.11
N GLY A 277 6.51 3.11 7.01
CA GLY A 277 7.63 4.03 7.04
C GLY A 277 7.23 5.44 7.51
N PRO A 278 8.20 6.29 7.89
CA PRO A 278 7.94 7.64 8.38
C PRO A 278 7.61 8.62 7.25
N ALA A 279 6.73 9.57 7.55
CA ALA A 279 6.55 10.83 6.83
C ALA A 279 7.17 11.97 7.66
N LEU A 280 8.14 12.70 7.10
CA LEU A 280 8.92 13.73 7.78
C LEU A 280 8.54 15.12 7.27
N ASN A 281 8.53 16.11 8.17
CA ASN A 281 8.54 17.52 7.80
C ASN A 281 9.98 18.00 7.51
N ASP A 282 10.12 19.26 7.12
CA ASP A 282 11.39 19.93 6.81
C ASP A 282 12.39 20.00 7.97
N SER A 283 11.89 19.88 9.21
CA SER A 283 12.72 19.78 10.41
C SER A 283 13.27 18.37 10.65
N GLY A 284 12.86 17.40 9.84
CA GLY A 284 13.20 15.99 9.99
C GLY A 284 12.45 15.30 11.13
N GLU A 285 11.32 15.86 11.57
CA GLU A 285 10.44 15.26 12.57
C GLU A 285 9.33 14.45 11.87
N VAL A 286 8.99 13.32 12.46
CA VAL A 286 7.93 12.45 11.95
C VAL A 286 6.58 13.09 12.23
N VAL A 287 5.87 13.49 11.17
CA VAL A 287 4.49 14.01 11.21
C VAL A 287 3.45 12.92 10.99
N GLY A 288 3.86 11.76 10.47
CA GLY A 288 2.97 10.62 10.30
C GLY A 288 3.63 9.33 9.83
N ILE A 289 2.79 8.32 9.63
CA ILE A 289 3.14 6.97 9.19
C ILE A 289 2.53 6.74 7.81
N ASN A 290 3.35 6.43 6.82
CA ASN A 290 2.92 6.18 5.45
C ASN A 290 1.95 4.99 5.40
N THR A 291 0.78 5.15 4.80
CA THR A 291 -0.22 4.08 4.68
C THR A 291 -0.63 3.92 3.22
N PHE A 292 -0.37 2.76 2.63
CA PHE A 292 -0.86 2.48 1.27
C PHE A 292 -2.39 2.32 1.28
N GLY A 293 -3.09 3.26 0.64
CA GLY A 293 -4.51 3.14 0.34
C GLY A 293 -5.43 3.24 1.56
N LEU A 294 -5.52 4.43 2.18
CA LEU A 294 -6.74 4.85 2.87
C LEU A 294 -7.90 4.82 1.86
N GLY A 295 -8.58 3.67 1.77
CA GLY A 295 -9.42 3.32 0.63
C GLY A 295 -10.62 4.24 0.40
N GLY A 296 -10.89 4.52 -0.88
CA GLY A 296 -12.24 4.75 -1.41
C GLY A 296 -12.64 6.18 -1.79
N THR A 297 -11.90 7.21 -1.33
CA THR A 297 -12.25 8.63 -1.58
C THR A 297 -11.17 9.43 -2.31
N SER A 298 -9.95 8.92 -2.36
CA SER A 298 -8.83 9.54 -3.06
C SER A 298 -8.89 9.22 -4.55
N GLY A 299 -9.01 10.24 -5.41
CA GLY A 299 -8.76 10.09 -6.85
C GLY A 299 -7.32 9.62 -7.12
N PRO A 300 -7.00 9.24 -8.37
CA PRO A 300 -5.62 8.93 -8.74
C PRO A 300 -4.68 10.08 -8.37
N GLY A 301 -3.58 9.79 -7.67
CA GLY A 301 -2.54 10.77 -7.32
C GLY A 301 -2.56 11.34 -5.90
N LEU A 302 -3.40 10.81 -4.99
CA LEU A 302 -3.43 11.26 -3.58
C LEU A 302 -3.13 10.07 -2.64
N SER A 303 -2.06 10.17 -1.87
CA SER A 303 -1.62 9.17 -0.90
C SER A 303 -2.00 9.53 0.53
N GLY A 304 -2.23 8.52 1.37
CA GLY A 304 -2.64 8.67 2.75
C GLY A 304 -1.49 8.46 3.74
N ILE A 305 -1.44 9.28 4.78
CA ILE A 305 -0.48 9.21 5.89
C ILE A 305 -1.27 9.27 7.19
N THR A 306 -1.10 8.30 8.08
CA THR A 306 -1.71 8.33 9.43
C THR A 306 -0.94 9.32 10.29
N ARG A 307 -1.62 10.31 10.89
CA ARG A 307 -0.98 11.35 11.70
C ARG A 307 -0.24 10.77 12.92
N ILE A 308 0.92 11.33 13.25
CA ILE A 308 1.74 10.84 14.37
C ILE A 308 1.01 10.97 15.72
N TYR A 309 0.15 11.98 15.88
CA TYR A 309 -0.73 12.13 17.04
C TYR A 309 -1.52 10.84 17.36
N VAL A 310 -2.02 10.14 16.33
CA VAL A 310 -2.83 8.92 16.49
C VAL A 310 -2.00 7.78 17.11
N ALA A 311 -0.68 7.76 16.88
CA ALA A 311 0.20 6.72 17.39
C ALA A 311 0.52 6.85 18.88
N ALA A 312 0.23 7.99 19.51
CA ALA A 312 0.59 8.24 20.91
C ALA A 312 0.08 7.16 21.88
N ALA A 313 -1.17 6.70 21.69
CA ALA A 313 -1.77 5.68 22.53
C ALA A 313 -1.09 4.31 22.38
N VAL A 314 -0.83 3.85 21.15
CA VAL A 314 -0.18 2.54 20.91
C VAL A 314 1.30 2.56 21.32
N ILE A 315 1.98 3.69 21.18
CA ILE A 315 3.35 3.88 21.67
C ILE A 315 3.38 3.81 23.20
N GLN A 316 2.42 4.43 23.88
CA GLN A 316 2.35 4.36 25.34
C GLN A 316 2.07 2.94 25.84
N ASP A 317 1.13 2.22 25.22
CA ASP A 317 0.86 0.81 25.55
C ASP A 317 2.10 -0.07 25.35
N ALA A 318 2.87 0.17 24.28
CA ALA A 318 4.13 -0.53 24.05
C ALA A 318 5.17 -0.25 25.16
N ARG A 319 5.33 1.01 25.55
CA ARG A 319 6.24 1.41 26.65
C ARG A 319 5.83 0.81 27.99
N ASP A 320 4.54 0.76 28.28
CA ASP A 320 4.02 0.17 29.52
C ASP A 320 4.28 -1.36 29.58
N ARG A 321 4.25 -2.04 28.44
CA ARG A 321 4.52 -3.49 28.32
C ARG A 321 6.01 -3.83 28.28
N LEU A 322 6.85 -2.89 27.86
CA LEU A 322 8.28 -3.07 27.63
C LEU A 322 9.00 -3.77 28.81
N PRO A 323 8.82 -3.38 30.09
CA PRO A 323 9.52 -4.00 31.23
C PRO A 323 9.21 -5.48 31.44
N SER A 324 8.02 -5.93 31.01
CA SER A 324 7.56 -7.33 31.13
C SER A 324 7.71 -8.15 29.86
N SER A 325 8.14 -7.52 28.76
CA SER A 325 8.23 -8.17 27.45
C SER A 325 9.49 -9.02 27.30
N THR A 326 9.38 -10.14 26.57
CA THR A 326 10.53 -10.97 26.18
C THR A 326 11.47 -10.14 25.32
N THR A 327 12.77 -10.14 25.66
CA THR A 327 13.78 -9.48 24.83
C THR A 327 14.01 -10.31 23.56
N PRO A 328 13.90 -9.73 22.35
CA PRO A 328 14.18 -10.43 21.09
C PRO A 328 15.60 -10.99 21.04
N SER A 329 15.86 -11.94 20.16
CA SER A 329 17.21 -12.51 20.00
C SER A 329 18.19 -11.51 19.39
N LEU A 330 19.44 -11.52 19.87
CA LEU A 330 20.58 -10.85 19.23
C LEU A 330 21.12 -11.60 18.01
N GLN A 331 20.73 -12.86 17.84
CA GLN A 331 21.22 -13.67 16.74
C GLN A 331 20.62 -13.18 15.42
N ALA A 332 21.48 -12.79 14.48
CA ALA A 332 21.07 -12.48 13.12
C ALA A 332 20.45 -13.72 12.46
N LEU A 333 19.29 -13.51 11.82
CA LEU A 333 18.56 -14.49 11.03
C LEU A 333 19.24 -14.70 9.67
N LEU A 334 19.07 -15.90 9.12
CA LEU A 334 19.63 -16.25 7.82
C LEU A 334 19.09 -15.34 6.72
N MET A 335 19.96 -14.84 5.85
CA MET A 335 19.61 -13.98 4.73
C MET A 335 19.99 -14.63 3.40
N GLU A 336 19.20 -14.31 2.38
CA GLU A 336 19.54 -14.60 1.00
C GLU A 336 20.78 -13.82 0.55
N SER A 337 21.50 -14.34 -0.44
CA SER A 337 22.62 -13.62 -1.06
C SER A 337 22.14 -12.31 -1.71
N SER A 338 22.93 -11.25 -1.57
CA SER A 338 22.75 -9.98 -2.29
C SER A 338 22.96 -10.14 -3.81
N TYR A 339 23.64 -11.20 -4.24
CA TYR A 339 23.81 -11.52 -5.65
C TYR A 339 22.46 -11.80 -6.33
N ARG A 340 22.22 -11.10 -7.44
CA ARG A 340 21.03 -11.30 -8.28
C ARG A 340 21.37 -12.29 -9.37
N PHE A 341 20.59 -13.37 -9.47
CA PHE A 341 20.80 -14.39 -10.48
C PHE A 341 20.47 -13.79 -11.87
N PRO A 342 21.46 -13.62 -12.79
CA PRO A 342 21.26 -12.80 -13.98
C PRO A 342 20.13 -13.32 -14.86
N PRO A 343 19.15 -12.49 -15.27
CA PRO A 343 17.97 -12.96 -16.00
C PRO A 343 18.29 -13.77 -17.26
N ASP A 344 19.32 -13.39 -18.01
CA ASP A 344 19.75 -14.08 -19.23
C ASP A 344 20.32 -15.48 -18.92
N VAL A 345 21.11 -15.61 -17.86
CA VAL A 345 21.64 -16.90 -17.40
C VAL A 345 20.50 -17.84 -16.99
N VAL A 346 19.50 -17.33 -16.26
CA VAL A 346 18.33 -18.12 -15.85
C VAL A 346 17.52 -18.55 -17.07
N ARG A 347 17.33 -17.64 -18.04
CA ARG A 347 16.61 -17.91 -19.28
C ARG A 347 17.28 -19.00 -20.09
N ASP A 348 18.60 -18.91 -20.29
CA ASP A 348 19.37 -19.86 -21.09
C ASP A 348 19.35 -21.25 -20.45
N LEU A 349 19.52 -21.34 -19.13
CA LEU A 349 19.36 -22.59 -18.40
C LEU A 349 17.95 -23.16 -18.52
N ALA A 350 16.92 -22.34 -18.42
CA ALA A 350 15.53 -22.78 -18.55
C ALA A 350 15.25 -23.33 -19.96
N LEU A 351 15.79 -22.70 -21.01
CA LEU A 351 15.67 -23.15 -22.39
C LEU A 351 16.45 -24.46 -22.66
N ALA A 352 17.64 -24.59 -22.06
CA ALA A 352 18.50 -25.76 -22.21
C ALA A 352 17.94 -26.98 -21.48
N ARG A 353 17.57 -26.82 -20.20
CA ARG A 353 17.16 -27.93 -19.32
C ARG A 353 15.66 -28.25 -19.42
N ARG A 354 14.82 -27.26 -19.75
CA ARG A 354 13.36 -27.39 -19.88
C ARG A 354 12.70 -28.11 -18.68
N PRO A 355 12.96 -27.67 -17.44
CA PRO A 355 12.39 -28.30 -16.26
C PRO A 355 10.85 -28.26 -16.31
N ARG A 356 10.21 -29.32 -15.83
CA ARG A 356 8.74 -29.45 -15.78
C ARG A 356 8.27 -29.43 -14.33
N PRO A 357 7.17 -28.72 -13.99
CA PRO A 357 6.66 -28.62 -12.62
C PRO A 357 6.50 -29.97 -11.90
N LYS A 358 5.98 -30.99 -12.59
CA LYS A 358 5.79 -32.32 -12.01
C LYS A 358 7.08 -32.97 -11.47
N ASP A 359 8.23 -32.58 -12.01
CA ASP A 359 9.54 -33.10 -11.58
C ASP A 359 10.04 -32.41 -10.27
N TYR A 360 9.26 -31.45 -9.73
CA TYR A 360 9.52 -30.67 -8.52
C TYR A 360 8.33 -30.70 -7.54
N ASN A 361 7.38 -31.60 -7.77
CA ASN A 361 6.21 -31.77 -6.92
C ASN A 361 6.41 -32.96 -5.97
N ILE A 362 5.93 -32.82 -4.74
CA ILE A 362 5.92 -33.85 -3.71
C ILE A 362 4.49 -33.97 -3.20
N GLU A 363 3.88 -35.14 -3.39
CA GLU A 363 2.54 -35.43 -2.86
C GLU A 363 2.63 -35.72 -1.37
N ALA A 364 1.97 -34.94 -0.53
CA ALA A 364 2.05 -35.04 0.93
C ALA A 364 0.67 -35.07 1.59
N GLY A 365 -0.06 -36.17 1.40
CA GLY A 365 -1.34 -36.38 2.09
C GLY A 365 -2.46 -35.58 1.43
N LYS A 366 -2.90 -34.49 2.08
CA LYS A 366 -3.88 -33.54 1.52
C LYS A 366 -3.23 -32.21 1.11
N ILE A 367 -1.91 -32.14 1.19
CA ILE A 367 -1.10 -30.98 0.85
C ILE A 367 -0.23 -31.34 -0.36
N ASP A 368 -0.33 -30.54 -1.42
CA ASP A 368 0.58 -30.58 -2.56
C ASP A 368 1.77 -29.68 -2.28
N VAL A 369 2.97 -30.25 -2.24
CA VAL A 369 4.20 -29.47 -2.08
C VAL A 369 4.87 -29.27 -3.43
N GLN A 370 5.23 -28.02 -3.73
CA GLN A 370 5.91 -27.64 -4.96
C GLN A 370 7.20 -26.90 -4.62
N ILE A 371 8.31 -27.33 -5.23
CA ILE A 371 9.60 -26.66 -5.14
C ILE A 371 9.79 -25.76 -6.35
N PHE A 372 10.08 -24.49 -6.10
CA PHE A 372 10.37 -23.48 -7.11
C PHE A 372 11.85 -23.11 -7.04
N THR A 373 12.46 -23.14 -8.22
CA THR A 373 13.78 -22.56 -8.47
C THR A 373 13.62 -21.44 -9.50
N PRO A 374 14.54 -20.46 -9.55
CA PRO A 374 14.51 -19.41 -10.56
C PRO A 374 14.42 -19.98 -12.00
N VAL A 375 15.14 -21.08 -12.27
CA VAL A 375 15.14 -21.77 -13.57
C VAL A 375 13.77 -22.42 -13.87
N LEU A 376 13.13 -23.05 -12.89
CA LEU A 376 11.78 -23.61 -13.06
C LEU A 376 10.75 -22.49 -13.30
N MET A 377 10.83 -21.39 -12.56
CA MET A 377 9.96 -20.24 -12.72
C MET A 377 10.09 -19.65 -14.14
N ALA A 378 11.32 -19.46 -14.64
CA ALA A 378 11.55 -18.99 -15.99
C ALA A 378 11.01 -19.98 -17.05
N SER A 379 11.24 -21.29 -16.86
CA SER A 379 10.71 -22.33 -17.75
C SER A 379 9.19 -22.30 -17.84
N ASN A 380 8.50 -22.04 -16.73
CA ASN A 380 7.04 -21.92 -16.70
C ASN A 380 6.54 -20.70 -17.48
N VAL A 381 7.18 -19.54 -17.36
CA VAL A 381 6.84 -18.33 -18.14
C VAL A 381 7.05 -18.59 -19.63
N ILE A 382 8.22 -19.11 -20.01
CA ILE A 382 8.57 -19.42 -21.40
C ILE A 382 7.58 -20.43 -22.01
N ARG A 383 7.18 -21.46 -21.25
CA ARG A 383 6.18 -22.44 -21.70
C ARG A 383 4.82 -21.79 -21.90
N ALA A 384 4.34 -20.99 -20.95
CA ALA A 384 3.05 -20.32 -21.03
C ALA A 384 2.97 -19.38 -22.24
N GLU A 385 4.03 -18.64 -22.53
CA GLU A 385 4.12 -17.79 -23.73
C GLU A 385 4.05 -18.61 -25.02
N ARG A 386 4.76 -19.75 -25.08
CA ARG A 386 4.72 -20.65 -26.25
C ARG A 386 3.32 -21.22 -26.47
N GLU A 387 2.66 -21.69 -25.41
CA GLU A 387 1.30 -22.22 -25.46
C GLU A 387 0.30 -21.15 -25.91
N ALA A 388 0.44 -19.91 -25.43
CA ALA A 388 -0.39 -18.78 -25.88
C ALA A 388 -0.19 -18.48 -27.38
N LEU A 389 1.06 -18.49 -27.86
CA LEU A 389 1.38 -18.30 -29.28
C LEU A 389 0.84 -19.43 -30.16
N GLU A 390 0.95 -20.69 -29.72
CA GLU A 390 0.40 -21.85 -30.44
C GLU A 390 -1.13 -21.84 -30.47
N GLY A 391 -1.78 -21.52 -29.34
CA GLY A 391 -3.22 -21.35 -29.25
C GLY A 391 -3.72 -20.29 -30.23
N ARG A 392 -2.99 -19.18 -30.37
CA ARG A 392 -3.28 -18.14 -31.37
C ARG A 392 -3.07 -18.62 -32.80
N LYS A 393 -2.00 -19.34 -33.11
CA LYS A 393 -1.81 -19.94 -34.45
C LYS A 393 -2.96 -20.87 -34.82
N LYS A 394 -3.45 -21.67 -33.85
CA LYS A 394 -4.63 -22.53 -34.03
C LYS A 394 -5.92 -21.73 -34.25
N ARG A 395 -6.13 -20.61 -33.53
CA ARG A 395 -7.28 -19.69 -33.72
C ARG A 395 -7.22 -18.92 -35.04
N ARG A 396 -6.04 -18.45 -35.45
CA ARG A 396 -5.78 -17.83 -36.78
C ARG A 396 -6.13 -18.79 -37.92
N LYS A 397 -5.78 -20.08 -37.81
CA LYS A 397 -6.20 -21.11 -38.77
C LYS A 397 -7.72 -21.36 -38.79
N LYS A 398 -8.45 -20.96 -37.73
CA LYS A 398 -9.91 -21.14 -37.58
C LYS A 398 -10.75 -19.92 -38.00
N LYS A 399 -10.14 -18.88 -38.57
CA LYS A 399 -10.80 -17.72 -39.21
C LYS A 399 -11.68 -16.88 -38.28
N ASP A 400 -11.19 -16.58 -37.08
CA ASP A 400 -11.78 -15.56 -36.19
C ASP A 400 -10.76 -14.42 -35.99
N ARG A 401 -11.08 -13.24 -36.52
CA ARG A 401 -10.12 -12.17 -36.89
C ARG A 401 -10.30 -10.87 -36.09
N THR A 402 -10.87 -10.92 -34.89
CA THR A 402 -11.28 -9.72 -34.13
C THR A 402 -10.55 -9.48 -32.81
N ALA A 403 -9.40 -10.12 -32.55
CA ALA A 403 -8.63 -9.89 -31.33
C ALA A 403 -7.16 -9.58 -31.63
N GLU A 404 -6.92 -8.58 -32.48
CA GLU A 404 -5.57 -8.26 -32.97
C GLU A 404 -4.93 -7.02 -32.30
N GLU A 405 -5.58 -6.29 -31.39
CA GLU A 405 -5.05 -4.98 -30.97
C GLU A 405 -4.27 -4.90 -29.64
N ASP A 406 -4.31 -5.87 -28.72
CA ASP A 406 -3.64 -5.71 -27.39
C ASP A 406 -2.66 -6.83 -27.01
N TYR A 407 -1.69 -7.18 -27.86
CA TYR A 407 -0.62 -8.08 -27.40
C TYR A 407 0.75 -7.75 -27.97
N GLN A 408 1.65 -7.38 -27.07
CA GLN A 408 3.07 -7.22 -27.32
C GLN A 408 3.81 -8.49 -26.85
N PRO A 409 4.16 -9.44 -27.75
CA PRO A 409 4.99 -10.59 -27.38
C PRO A 409 6.38 -10.07 -27.01
N GLY A 410 6.82 -10.42 -25.80
CA GLY A 410 8.03 -9.86 -25.21
C GLY A 410 7.72 -9.02 -23.99
N SER A 411 6.55 -8.37 -23.87
CA SER A 411 6.27 -7.51 -22.71
C SER A 411 6.15 -8.31 -21.42
N ARG A 412 5.51 -9.50 -21.39
CA ARG A 412 5.34 -10.27 -20.14
C ARG A 412 6.62 -10.89 -19.58
N PHE A 413 7.43 -11.58 -20.38
CA PHE A 413 8.75 -12.03 -19.92
C PHE A 413 9.65 -10.82 -19.59
N TYR A 414 9.63 -9.75 -20.40
CA TYR A 414 10.38 -8.52 -20.14
C TYR A 414 9.94 -7.80 -18.85
N GLU A 415 8.63 -7.69 -18.59
CA GLU A 415 8.01 -7.17 -17.37
C GLU A 415 8.38 -8.05 -16.17
N TRP A 416 8.41 -9.37 -16.34
CA TRP A 416 8.86 -10.32 -15.33
C TRP A 416 10.36 -10.20 -15.04
N THR A 417 11.19 -9.92 -16.05
CA THR A 417 12.63 -9.64 -15.89
C THR A 417 12.94 -8.24 -15.36
N LYS A 418 12.03 -7.27 -15.50
CA LYS A 418 12.16 -5.93 -14.90
C LYS A 418 12.07 -5.94 -13.38
N SER A 419 11.49 -6.99 -12.79
CA SER A 419 11.47 -7.19 -11.34
C SER A 419 12.69 -8.01 -10.92
N ALA A 420 13.80 -7.33 -10.59
CA ALA A 420 15.06 -7.97 -10.15
C ALA A 420 14.90 -8.88 -8.91
N GLU A 421 13.78 -8.76 -8.19
CA GLU A 421 13.39 -9.65 -7.09
C GLU A 421 13.13 -11.10 -7.52
N ASN A 422 12.74 -11.35 -8.78
CA ASN A 422 12.25 -12.67 -9.23
C ASN A 422 13.35 -13.74 -9.37
N PHE A 423 14.62 -13.35 -9.28
CA PHE A 423 15.75 -14.25 -9.46
C PHE A 423 16.72 -14.23 -8.27
N ARG A 424 16.19 -14.12 -7.05
CA ARG A 424 17.01 -14.39 -5.86
C ARG A 424 17.45 -15.86 -5.88
N PRO A 425 18.71 -16.18 -5.50
CA PRO A 425 19.21 -17.54 -5.47
C PRO A 425 18.68 -18.28 -4.23
N VAL A 426 17.36 -18.42 -4.11
CA VAL A 426 16.69 -19.16 -3.03
C VAL A 426 15.85 -20.30 -3.60
N VAL A 427 15.75 -21.38 -2.84
CA VAL A 427 14.79 -22.46 -3.11
C VAL A 427 13.50 -22.15 -2.37
N ARG A 428 12.42 -21.95 -3.11
CA ARG A 428 11.10 -21.67 -2.54
C ARG A 428 10.26 -22.93 -2.51
N ILE A 429 9.78 -23.31 -1.34
CA ILE A 429 8.87 -24.44 -1.16
C ILE A 429 7.49 -23.87 -0.82
N ARG A 430 6.50 -24.24 -1.64
CA ARG A 430 5.10 -23.92 -1.37
C ARG A 430 4.33 -25.17 -1.05
N ALA A 431 3.52 -25.13 0.00
CA ALA A 431 2.72 -26.25 0.48
C ALA A 431 1.24 -25.87 0.42
N TYR A 432 0.56 -26.32 -0.63
CA TYR A 432 -0.82 -25.94 -0.96
C TYR A 432 -1.82 -26.99 -0.52
N PRO A 433 -2.86 -26.64 0.25
CA PRO A 433 -3.94 -27.57 0.50
C PRO A 433 -4.69 -27.92 -0.78
N GLU A 434 -4.96 -29.21 -0.97
CA GLU A 434 -5.74 -29.68 -2.10
C GLU A 434 -7.18 -29.14 -2.04
N ILE A 435 -7.73 -28.79 -3.20
CA ILE A 435 -9.12 -28.33 -3.32
C ILE A 435 -10.02 -29.51 -3.67
N LYS A 436 -11.19 -29.62 -3.02
CA LYS A 436 -12.23 -30.59 -3.37
C LYS A 436 -13.61 -29.94 -3.51
N MET A 437 -14.46 -30.55 -4.32
CA MET A 437 -15.86 -30.16 -4.43
C MET A 437 -16.60 -30.41 -3.10
N LYS A 438 -17.48 -29.49 -2.69
CA LYS A 438 -18.36 -29.69 -1.52
C LYS A 438 -19.33 -30.85 -1.81
N ALA A 439 -19.56 -31.68 -0.79
CA ALA A 439 -20.50 -32.81 -0.90
C ALA A 439 -21.89 -32.32 -1.33
N GLY A 440 -22.53 -33.04 -2.27
CA GLY A 440 -23.84 -32.67 -2.82
C GLY A 440 -23.81 -31.52 -3.84
N SER A 441 -22.67 -30.83 -4.05
CA SER A 441 -22.60 -29.73 -5.02
C SER A 441 -22.84 -30.20 -6.46
N ALA A 442 -22.31 -31.36 -6.85
CA ALA A 442 -22.56 -31.92 -8.18
C ALA A 442 -24.05 -32.21 -8.43
N TRP A 443 -24.73 -32.77 -7.42
CA TRP A 443 -26.17 -33.05 -7.48
C TRP A 443 -27.01 -31.77 -7.53
N LYS A 444 -26.63 -30.74 -6.76
CA LYS A 444 -27.30 -29.43 -6.78
C LYS A 444 -27.19 -28.75 -8.15
N VAL A 445 -25.98 -28.76 -8.74
CA VAL A 445 -25.76 -28.23 -10.10
C VAL A 445 -26.59 -28.99 -11.13
N ALA A 446 -26.68 -30.32 -10.99
CA ALA A 446 -27.46 -31.15 -11.91
C ALA A 446 -28.98 -30.94 -11.82
N LEU A 447 -29.53 -30.62 -10.64
CA LEU A 447 -30.98 -30.48 -10.44
C LEU A 447 -31.53 -29.08 -10.69
N VAL A 448 -30.81 -28.04 -10.27
CA VAL A 448 -31.35 -26.67 -10.21
C VAL A 448 -30.52 -25.69 -11.03
N GLY A 449 -29.48 -26.18 -11.72
CA GLY A 449 -28.46 -25.33 -12.33
C GLY A 449 -27.64 -24.56 -11.28
N GLY A 450 -26.72 -23.71 -11.75
CA GLY A 450 -25.85 -22.90 -10.90
C GLY A 450 -24.38 -23.35 -10.88
N ARG A 451 -23.59 -22.77 -9.98
CA ARG A 451 -22.12 -22.94 -9.93
C ARG A 451 -21.69 -24.04 -8.96
N ALA A 452 -20.68 -24.82 -9.33
CA ALA A 452 -20.08 -25.81 -8.44
C ALA A 452 -19.34 -25.13 -7.28
N SER A 453 -19.53 -25.63 -6.06
CA SER A 453 -18.90 -25.09 -4.85
C SER A 453 -17.73 -25.95 -4.40
N TYR A 454 -16.60 -25.32 -4.09
CA TYR A 454 -15.36 -25.99 -3.67
C TYR A 454 -14.94 -25.55 -2.25
N ARG A 455 -14.04 -26.33 -1.64
CA ARG A 455 -13.40 -26.05 -0.35
C ARG A 455 -12.00 -26.67 -0.29
N PHE A 456 -11.15 -26.18 0.59
CA PHE A 456 -9.88 -26.84 0.89
C PHE A 456 -10.11 -28.17 1.63
N LYS A 457 -9.23 -29.14 1.42
CA LYS A 457 -9.28 -30.45 2.08
C LYS A 457 -8.84 -30.39 3.55
N THR A 458 -7.96 -29.44 3.88
CA THR A 458 -7.42 -29.13 5.21
C THR A 458 -6.74 -27.75 5.14
N ASP A 459 -6.09 -27.31 6.21
CA ASP A 459 -5.28 -26.10 6.28
C ASP A 459 -3.82 -26.43 6.60
N PHE A 460 -2.89 -25.71 5.99
CA PHE A 460 -1.47 -25.81 6.32
C PHE A 460 -1.19 -25.13 7.66
N GLN A 461 -0.46 -25.82 8.55
CA GLN A 461 -0.01 -25.23 9.81
C GLN A 461 1.45 -24.82 9.76
N ARG A 462 2.36 -25.78 9.49
CA ARG A 462 3.80 -25.51 9.44
C ARG A 462 4.55 -26.60 8.69
N MET A 463 5.79 -26.32 8.35
CA MET A 463 6.69 -27.26 7.70
C MET A 463 8.09 -27.13 8.26
N VAL A 464 8.81 -28.26 8.34
CA VAL A 464 10.22 -28.29 8.72
C VAL A 464 10.98 -29.13 7.70
N LEU A 465 12.02 -28.55 7.12
CA LEU A 465 13.00 -29.26 6.30
C LEU A 465 14.10 -29.82 7.22
N LEU A 466 14.45 -31.09 7.04
CA LEU A 466 15.46 -31.78 7.83
C LEU A 466 16.54 -32.34 6.92
N ARG A 467 17.81 -32.05 7.22
CA ARG A 467 18.99 -32.60 6.54
C ARG A 467 19.71 -33.55 7.50
N ASN A 468 19.80 -34.82 7.13
CA ASN A 468 20.30 -35.90 7.99
C ASN A 468 19.60 -36.00 9.37
N GLY A 469 18.34 -35.57 9.45
CA GLY A 469 17.54 -35.57 10.69
C GLY A 469 17.56 -34.27 11.47
N GLU A 470 18.45 -33.33 11.13
CA GLU A 470 18.56 -32.03 11.79
C GLU A 470 17.76 -30.94 11.04
N PRO A 471 17.08 -30.02 11.74
CA PRO A 471 16.39 -28.88 11.13
C PRO A 471 17.32 -28.01 10.29
N VAL A 472 16.86 -27.66 9.10
CA VAL A 472 17.47 -26.62 8.27
C VAL A 472 16.71 -25.33 8.53
N GLU A 473 17.42 -24.28 8.94
CA GLU A 473 16.83 -22.97 9.15
C GLU A 473 16.41 -22.35 7.79
N PRO A 474 15.15 -21.90 7.63
CA PRO A 474 14.73 -21.17 6.44
C PRO A 474 15.23 -19.72 6.47
N VAL A 475 15.46 -19.14 5.29
CA VAL A 475 15.63 -17.69 5.11
C VAL A 475 14.33 -16.96 5.41
N HIS A 476 13.20 -17.56 5.01
CA HIS A 476 11.87 -17.04 5.25
C HIS A 476 10.92 -18.20 5.55
N PRO A 477 10.47 -18.38 6.81
CA PRO A 477 9.37 -19.26 7.13
C PRO A 477 8.02 -18.53 7.04
N GLY A 478 6.94 -19.27 6.83
CA GLY A 478 5.62 -18.73 7.08
C GLY A 478 4.49 -19.47 6.40
N ARG A 479 3.29 -18.94 6.64
CA ARG A 479 2.07 -19.33 5.95
C ARG A 479 1.33 -18.10 5.47
N ILE A 480 0.75 -18.19 4.29
CA ILE A 480 0.07 -17.07 3.66
C ILE A 480 -1.41 -17.41 3.58
N LYS A 481 -2.25 -16.46 3.98
CA LYS A 481 -3.70 -16.55 3.87
C LYS A 481 -4.11 -16.33 2.42
N GLU A 482 -4.81 -17.29 1.83
CA GLU A 482 -5.31 -17.20 0.46
C GLU A 482 -6.84 -17.19 0.44
N VAL A 483 -7.40 -16.21 -0.26
CA VAL A 483 -8.84 -16.14 -0.54
C VAL A 483 -9.06 -16.41 -2.02
N VAL A 484 -9.31 -17.67 -2.36
CA VAL A 484 -9.44 -18.07 -3.76
C VAL A 484 -10.83 -17.70 -4.27
N HIS A 485 -10.92 -16.66 -5.11
CA HIS A 485 -12.11 -16.37 -5.91
C HIS A 485 -11.93 -16.92 -7.32
N VAL A 486 -12.56 -18.07 -7.62
CA VAL A 486 -12.58 -18.59 -9.00
C VAL A 486 -13.86 -18.11 -9.68
N ASP A 487 -13.76 -17.30 -10.74
CA ASP A 487 -14.89 -17.02 -11.62
C ASP A 487 -14.64 -17.60 -13.03
N ALA A 488 -15.25 -18.78 -13.25
CA ALA A 488 -15.45 -19.48 -14.52
C ALA A 488 -16.32 -20.73 -14.27
N GLY A 489 -17.54 -20.56 -13.74
CA GLY A 489 -18.49 -21.65 -13.48
C GLY A 489 -18.36 -22.36 -12.11
N ALA A 490 -17.42 -21.95 -11.26
CA ALA A 490 -17.25 -22.41 -9.89
C ALA A 490 -17.40 -21.24 -8.89
N VAL A 491 -17.64 -21.52 -7.62
CA VAL A 491 -17.52 -20.56 -6.50
C VAL A 491 -16.72 -21.22 -5.40
N MET A 492 -15.61 -20.59 -5.02
CA MET A 492 -14.89 -20.90 -3.79
C MET A 492 -14.98 -19.65 -2.91
N LYS A 493 -15.64 -19.80 -1.76
CA LYS A 493 -15.64 -18.82 -0.67
C LYS A 493 -15.12 -19.58 0.53
N ASP A 494 -13.84 -19.84 0.50
CA ASP A 494 -13.10 -20.53 1.55
C ASP A 494 -11.82 -19.74 1.76
N VAL A 495 -11.40 -19.62 3.02
CA VAL A 495 -10.14 -19.00 3.41
C VAL A 495 -9.28 -20.14 3.89
N GLY A 496 -8.09 -20.30 3.31
CA GLY A 496 -7.14 -21.30 3.74
C GLY A 496 -5.75 -20.72 3.86
N TYR A 497 -4.89 -21.42 4.59
CA TYR A 497 -3.47 -21.09 4.68
C TYR A 497 -2.66 -22.05 3.82
N PHE A 498 -1.69 -21.52 3.07
CA PHE A 498 -0.68 -22.32 2.39
C PHE A 498 0.71 -22.00 2.94
N GLY A 499 1.60 -22.98 2.97
CA GLY A 499 2.97 -22.79 3.41
C GLY A 499 3.81 -22.07 2.37
N TYR A 500 4.63 -21.12 2.82
CA TYR A 500 5.59 -20.41 1.98
C TYR A 500 6.93 -20.35 2.71
N TYR A 501 7.90 -21.14 2.23
CA TYR A 501 9.22 -21.23 2.85
C TYR A 501 10.30 -20.97 1.81
N GLU A 502 11.32 -20.21 2.18
CA GLU A 502 12.52 -19.99 1.36
C GLU A 502 13.76 -20.53 2.09
N TYR A 503 14.60 -21.26 1.37
CA TYR A 503 15.84 -21.83 1.87
C TYR A 503 17.01 -21.42 0.98
N LEU A 504 18.20 -21.36 1.55
CA LEU A 504 19.42 -21.25 0.77
C LEU A 504 19.63 -22.52 -0.11
N PRO A 505 20.22 -22.40 -1.32
CA PRO A 505 20.44 -23.53 -2.22
C PRO A 505 21.23 -24.67 -1.58
N GLU A 506 22.15 -24.36 -0.66
CA GLU A 506 23.01 -25.27 0.09
C GLU A 506 22.21 -26.31 0.89
N ALA A 507 20.97 -25.98 1.29
CA ALA A 507 20.06 -26.94 1.91
C ALA A 507 19.82 -28.19 1.02
N PHE A 508 19.89 -28.02 -0.31
CA PHE A 508 19.64 -29.03 -1.33
C PHE A 508 20.90 -29.67 -1.91
N GLU A 509 22.09 -29.37 -1.36
CA GLU A 509 23.33 -30.01 -1.81
C GLU A 509 23.20 -31.55 -1.73
N PRO A 510 23.48 -32.30 -2.81
CA PRO A 510 23.44 -33.76 -2.80
C PRO A 510 24.40 -34.38 -1.79
N GLY A 511 24.11 -35.61 -1.34
CA GLY A 511 24.98 -36.35 -0.41
C GLY A 511 24.47 -36.44 1.04
N ALA A 512 23.32 -35.83 1.33
CA ALA A 512 22.60 -35.99 2.59
C ALA A 512 21.17 -36.50 2.34
N ARG A 513 20.56 -37.08 3.38
CA ARG A 513 19.13 -37.40 3.35
C ARG A 513 18.33 -36.15 3.67
N LEU A 514 17.40 -35.77 2.80
CA LEU A 514 16.56 -34.59 2.97
C LEU A 514 15.11 -35.00 3.15
N THR A 515 14.49 -34.59 4.26
CA THR A 515 13.09 -34.94 4.59
C THR A 515 12.29 -33.71 4.95
N LEU A 516 11.01 -33.73 4.60
CA LEU A 516 10.04 -32.69 4.86
C LEU A 516 9.00 -33.22 5.85
N ARG A 517 8.81 -32.51 6.95
CA ARG A 517 7.70 -32.75 7.90
C ARG A 517 6.67 -31.66 7.73
N ILE A 518 5.41 -32.02 7.49
CA ILE A 518 4.32 -31.09 7.21
C ILE A 518 3.19 -31.35 8.20
N TRP A 519 2.80 -30.33 8.94
CA TRP A 519 1.67 -30.39 9.86
C TRP A 519 0.43 -29.77 9.20
N GLU A 520 -0.68 -30.50 9.27
CA GLU A 520 -2.01 -30.08 8.81
C GLU A 520 -2.85 -29.72 10.04
N GLN A 521 -3.79 -28.78 9.90
CA GLN A 521 -4.63 -28.33 11.02
C GLN A 521 -5.38 -29.48 11.70
N ASP A 522 -5.84 -30.44 10.92
CA ASP A 522 -6.66 -31.56 11.39
C ASP A 522 -5.81 -32.82 11.70
N ASN A 523 -4.48 -32.71 11.77
CA ASN A 523 -3.59 -33.84 12.02
C ASN A 523 -2.45 -33.50 13.00
N PRO A 524 -2.43 -34.09 14.21
CA PRO A 524 -1.38 -33.81 15.19
C PRO A 524 0.00 -34.38 14.79
N GLU A 525 0.04 -35.44 13.96
CA GLU A 525 1.29 -36.03 13.47
C GLU A 525 1.66 -35.48 12.09
N PRO A 526 2.93 -35.12 11.84
CA PRO A 526 3.32 -34.59 10.55
C PRO A 526 3.30 -35.68 9.49
N THR A 527 2.83 -35.32 8.29
CA THR A 527 3.15 -36.09 7.09
C THR A 527 4.64 -35.94 6.81
N VAL A 528 5.36 -37.07 6.75
CA VAL A 528 6.79 -37.09 6.44
C VAL A 528 6.99 -37.49 4.97
N ARG A 529 7.79 -36.72 4.23
CA ARG A 529 8.18 -37.03 2.84
C ARG A 529 9.67 -36.87 2.64
N GLU A 530 10.26 -37.82 1.93
CA GLU A 530 11.66 -37.72 1.52
C GLU A 530 11.76 -36.96 0.20
N ILE A 531 12.66 -35.98 0.14
CA ILE A 531 13.02 -35.32 -1.11
C ILE A 531 14.02 -36.24 -1.81
N THR A 532 13.63 -36.78 -2.97
CA THR A 532 14.43 -37.81 -3.65
C THR A 532 15.79 -37.27 -4.06
N HIS A 533 16.80 -38.14 -4.10
CA HIS A 533 18.14 -37.79 -4.56
C HIS A 533 18.12 -37.12 -5.95
N GLU A 534 17.31 -37.63 -6.88
CA GLU A 534 17.15 -37.05 -8.22
C GLU A 534 16.59 -35.62 -8.18
N MET A 535 15.62 -35.35 -7.29
CA MET A 535 15.06 -34.02 -7.12
C MET A 535 16.09 -33.06 -6.50
N MET A 536 16.85 -33.52 -5.49
CA MET A 536 17.94 -32.75 -4.89
C MET A 536 19.00 -32.37 -5.94
N VAL A 537 19.48 -33.33 -6.72
CA VAL A 537 20.45 -33.08 -7.82
C VAL A 537 19.89 -32.07 -8.81
N ARG A 538 18.62 -32.19 -9.18
CA ARG A 538 17.98 -31.28 -10.13
C ARG A 538 17.89 -29.85 -9.61
N VAL A 539 17.41 -29.67 -8.37
CA VAL A 539 17.34 -28.38 -7.67
C VAL A 539 18.74 -27.80 -7.53
N TRP A 540 19.71 -28.59 -7.05
CA TRP A 540 21.10 -28.16 -6.89
C TRP A 540 21.71 -27.64 -8.20
N GLN A 541 21.45 -28.32 -9.32
CA GLN A 541 21.92 -27.88 -10.63
C GLN A 541 21.25 -26.59 -11.12
N ASP A 542 20.03 -26.26 -10.67
CA ASP A 542 19.36 -25.00 -11.05
C ASP A 542 20.13 -23.77 -10.52
N PHE A 543 20.97 -23.94 -9.50
CA PHE A 543 21.80 -22.89 -8.91
C PHE A 543 23.30 -23.01 -9.27
N ALA A 544 23.66 -23.84 -10.25
CA ALA A 544 25.07 -23.99 -10.66
C ALA A 544 25.74 -22.63 -11.02
N PRO A 545 25.13 -21.75 -11.84
CA PRO A 545 25.77 -20.49 -12.17
C PRO A 545 25.88 -19.54 -10.98
N TYR A 546 24.96 -19.62 -10.00
CA TYR A 546 25.05 -18.84 -8.77
C TYR A 546 26.32 -19.22 -7.99
N ARG A 547 26.56 -20.53 -7.84
CA ARG A 547 27.77 -21.02 -7.14
C ARG A 547 29.06 -20.72 -7.89
N GLU A 548 29.03 -20.78 -9.22
CA GLU A 548 30.16 -20.42 -10.07
C GLU A 548 30.50 -18.92 -9.95
N SER A 549 29.48 -18.04 -9.88
CA SER A 549 29.67 -16.60 -9.72
C SER A 549 29.96 -16.14 -8.29
N ALA A 550 29.52 -16.90 -7.28
CA ALA A 550 29.71 -16.58 -5.86
C ALA A 550 31.08 -17.08 -5.33
N SER A 551 31.88 -17.72 -6.17
CA SER A 551 33.27 -18.02 -5.83
C SER A 551 34.07 -16.72 -5.82
N PRO A 552 34.78 -16.36 -4.74
CA PRO A 552 35.65 -15.20 -4.77
C PRO A 552 36.64 -15.38 -5.91
N ALA A 553 36.81 -14.35 -6.73
CA ALA A 553 37.94 -14.31 -7.65
C ALA A 553 39.19 -14.56 -6.81
N VAL A 554 39.87 -15.68 -7.06
CA VAL A 554 41.24 -15.83 -6.62
C VAL A 554 41.97 -14.70 -7.34
N ASP A 555 42.39 -13.68 -6.60
CA ASP A 555 43.35 -12.69 -7.10
C ASP A 555 44.60 -13.49 -7.51
N GLU A 556 44.67 -13.84 -8.80
CA GLU A 556 45.95 -14.17 -9.42
C GLU A 556 46.74 -12.87 -9.42
N ASP A 557 47.55 -12.71 -8.37
CA ASP A 557 48.61 -11.72 -8.25
C ASP A 557 49.37 -11.65 -9.59
N PRO A 558 49.22 -10.57 -10.39
CA PRO A 558 49.89 -10.44 -11.66
C PRO A 558 51.35 -10.10 -11.37
N GLY A 559 52.14 -11.17 -11.23
CA GLY A 559 53.60 -11.23 -11.13
C GLY A 559 54.34 -9.89 -11.08
N GLU A 560 54.90 -9.61 -9.91
CA GLU A 560 56.00 -8.66 -9.73
C GLU A 560 57.13 -8.97 -10.74
N PRO A 561 57.50 -8.04 -11.65
CA PRO A 561 58.63 -8.26 -12.52
C PRO A 561 59.90 -8.09 -11.69
N GLN A 562 60.63 -9.19 -11.48
CA GLN A 562 61.99 -9.13 -10.95
C GLN A 562 62.85 -8.23 -11.83
N ARG A 563 63.32 -7.11 -11.26
CA ARG A 563 64.66 -6.54 -11.51
C ARG A 563 65.05 -5.49 -10.47
#